data_AF-A0A090MU64-F1
#
_entry.id   AF-A0A090MU64-F1
#
_cell.length_a   1.000
_cell.length_b   1.000
_cell.length_c   1.000
_cell.angle_alpha   90.00
_cell.angle_beta   90.00
_cell.angle_gamma   90.00
#
_symmetry.space_group_name_H-M   'P 1'
#
loop_
_entity.id
_entity.type
_entity.pdbx_description
1 polymer ?
#
loop_
_entity_poly.entity_id
_entity_poly.type
_entity_poly.pdbx_seq_one_letter_code
_entity_poly.pdbx_strand_id
1 'polypeptide(L)'
;MGEPDGKMTFIPAKIEVKKGEQVKFMLRNNGELEHEFILATTAENLKHAEAMKKNPNMEHDDPNGIRLAPKKTGEIVWKFTKSGTFEYSCLIPGHREAGMIGTVVVK
;
A
#
# COMPACT_ATOMS: atom_id res chain seq x y z
N MET A 1 -1.12 -7.58 -5.43
CA MET A 1 -0.74 -7.93 -4.06
C MET A 1 -0.99 -9.42 -3.86
N GLY A 2 -0.16 -10.08 -3.05
CA GLY A 2 -0.29 -11.50 -2.77
C GLY A 2 0.87 -12.05 -1.94
N GLU A 3 0.85 -13.37 -1.72
CA GLU A 3 1.80 -14.10 -0.88
C GLU A 3 2.55 -15.19 -1.69
N PRO A 4 3.16 -14.87 -2.85
CA PRO A 4 3.91 -15.87 -3.61
C PRO A 4 5.05 -16.42 -2.75
N ASP A 5 5.17 -17.76 -2.73
CA ASP A 5 6.14 -18.47 -1.90
C ASP A 5 6.08 -18.09 -0.40
N GLY A 6 4.90 -17.71 0.09
CA GLY A 6 4.67 -17.29 1.47
C GLY A 6 5.16 -15.88 1.82
N LYS A 7 5.61 -15.09 0.84
CA LYS A 7 6.14 -13.73 1.05
C LYS A 7 5.09 -12.67 0.76
N MET A 8 4.79 -11.82 1.74
CA MET A 8 3.86 -10.72 1.57
C MET A 8 4.43 -9.68 0.59
N THR A 9 3.80 -9.49 -0.57
CA THR A 9 4.40 -8.70 -1.64
C THR A 9 3.42 -7.86 -2.47
N PHE A 10 3.95 -6.76 -2.99
CA PHE A 10 3.36 -6.01 -4.09
C PHE A 10 4.13 -6.27 -5.38
N ILE A 11 3.40 -6.42 -6.48
CA ILE A 11 3.95 -6.55 -7.83
C ILE A 11 3.22 -5.51 -8.69
N PRO A 12 3.94 -4.56 -9.30
CA PRO A 12 5.38 -4.27 -9.11
C PRO A 12 5.69 -3.76 -7.69
N ALA A 13 6.96 -3.85 -7.26
CA ALA A 13 7.45 -3.30 -5.98
C ALA A 13 8.05 -1.88 -6.10
N LYS A 14 8.24 -1.40 -7.33
CA LYS A 14 8.71 -0.05 -7.64
C LYS A 14 7.96 0.48 -8.85
N ILE A 15 7.53 1.73 -8.76
CA ILE A 15 6.87 2.47 -9.82
C ILE A 15 7.58 3.81 -9.98
N GLU A 16 7.76 4.27 -11.22
CA GLU A 16 8.32 5.60 -11.52
C GLU A 16 7.24 6.43 -12.20
N VAL A 17 7.04 7.66 -11.74
CA VAL A 17 6.01 8.58 -12.24
C VAL A 17 6.59 9.99 -12.35
N LYS A 18 5.96 10.85 -13.16
CA LYS A 18 6.35 12.26 -13.27
C LYS A 18 5.58 13.11 -12.27
N LYS A 19 6.18 14.20 -11.78
CA LYS A 19 5.44 15.22 -11.03
C LYS A 19 4.29 15.77 -11.89
N GLY A 20 3.11 15.82 -11.29
CA GLY A 20 1.86 16.26 -11.91
C GLY A 20 1.07 15.14 -12.59
N GLU A 21 1.66 13.95 -12.73
CA GLU A 21 1.00 12.79 -13.33
C GLU A 21 -0.13 12.26 -12.45
N GLN A 22 -1.24 11.90 -13.10
CA GLN A 22 -2.36 11.21 -12.47
C GLN A 22 -2.32 9.74 -12.86
N VAL A 23 -2.20 8.89 -11.85
CA VAL A 23 -2.11 7.43 -12.02
C VAL A 23 -3.38 6.80 -11.45
N LYS A 24 -3.97 5.89 -12.22
CA LYS A 24 -5.01 4.98 -11.73
C LYS A 24 -4.35 3.65 -11.37
N PHE A 25 -4.29 3.33 -10.08
CA PHE A 25 -3.81 2.05 -9.60
C PHE A 25 -4.93 1.02 -9.70
N MET A 26 -4.74 0.04 -10.57
CA MET A 26 -5.61 -1.14 -10.66
C MET A 26 -5.06 -2.21 -9.71
N LEU A 27 -5.76 -2.43 -8.61
CA LEU A 27 -5.31 -3.29 -7.53
C LEU A 27 -6.05 -4.63 -7.59
N ARG A 28 -5.28 -5.71 -7.47
CA ARG A 28 -5.81 -7.07 -7.39
C ARG A 28 -5.11 -7.82 -6.26
N ASN A 29 -5.92 -8.34 -5.35
CA ASN A 29 -5.48 -9.28 -4.33
C ASN A 29 -5.55 -10.69 -4.91
N ASN A 30 -4.38 -11.25 -5.28
CA ASN A 30 -4.26 -12.64 -5.72
C ASN A 30 -3.97 -13.60 -4.55
N GLY A 31 -3.84 -13.07 -3.34
CA GLY A 31 -3.57 -13.79 -2.10
C GLY A 31 -4.73 -14.62 -1.57
N GLU A 32 -4.44 -15.28 -0.46
CA GLU A 32 -5.43 -15.96 0.39
C GLU A 32 -5.76 -15.13 1.63
N LEU A 33 -4.90 -14.17 1.98
CA LEU A 33 -5.12 -13.20 3.05
C LEU A 33 -5.70 -11.91 2.50
N GLU A 34 -6.35 -11.17 3.39
CA GLU A 34 -6.73 -9.81 3.12
C GLU A 34 -5.50 -8.91 3.04
N HIS A 35 -5.52 -7.94 2.13
CA HIS A 35 -4.43 -7.00 1.96
C HIS A 35 -4.93 -5.59 1.81
N GLU A 36 -4.03 -4.66 2.05
CA GLU A 36 -4.29 -3.23 1.99
C GLU A 36 -3.22 -2.57 1.14
N PHE A 37 -3.59 -1.47 0.50
CA PHE A 37 -2.69 -0.53 -0.15
C PHE A 37 -2.91 0.85 0.47
N ILE A 38 -1.92 1.36 1.22
CA ILE A 38 -1.89 2.75 1.73
C ILE A 38 -0.75 3.49 1.05
N LEU A 39 -1.04 4.56 0.31
CA LEU A 39 -0.03 5.40 -0.34
C LEU A 39 0.27 6.64 0.53
N ALA A 40 1.49 6.71 1.06
CA ALA A 40 1.96 7.85 1.86
C ALA A 40 3.47 8.00 1.79
N THR A 41 4.05 8.94 2.54
CA THR A 41 5.50 8.90 2.79
C THR A 41 5.86 7.73 3.71
N THR A 42 7.10 7.24 3.66
CA THR A 42 7.56 6.18 4.57
C THR A 42 7.38 6.57 6.04
N ALA A 43 7.61 7.83 6.39
CA ALA A 43 7.44 8.31 7.77
C ALA A 43 5.97 8.23 8.23
N GLU A 44 5.02 8.60 7.36
CA GLU A 44 3.59 8.51 7.63
C GLU A 44 3.14 7.05 7.78
N ASN A 45 3.58 6.15 6.89
CA ASN A 45 3.28 4.73 6.98
C ASN A 45 3.83 4.09 8.26
N LEU A 46 5.03 4.45 8.69
CA LEU A 46 5.61 3.96 9.95
C LEU A 46 4.80 4.45 11.15
N LYS A 47 4.44 5.74 11.19
CA LYS A 47 3.61 6.29 12.26
C LYS A 47 2.23 5.63 12.30
N HIS A 48 1.64 5.37 11.13
CA HIS A 48 0.37 4.67 11.03
C HIS A 48 0.50 3.22 11.52
N ALA A 49 1.54 2.49 11.09
CA ALA A 49 1.79 1.12 11.56
C ALA A 49 1.94 1.04 13.10
N GLU A 50 2.61 2.01 13.72
CA GLU A 50 2.70 2.09 15.18
C GLU A 50 1.35 2.37 15.85
N ALA A 51 0.50 3.19 15.24
CA ALA A 51 -0.86 3.45 15.74
C ALA A 51 -1.71 2.17 15.69
N MET A 52 -1.61 1.39 14.60
CA MET A 52 -2.32 0.12 14.45
C MET A 52 -1.88 -0.93 15.47
N LYS A 53 -0.58 -0.99 15.80
CA LYS A 53 -0.08 -1.88 16.87
C LYS A 53 -0.70 -1.58 18.23
N LYS A 54 -1.01 -0.31 18.50
CA LYS A 54 -1.65 0.13 19.75
C LYS A 54 -3.16 -0.07 19.73
N ASN A 55 -3.77 -0.05 18.55
CA ASN A 55 -5.21 -0.13 18.35
C ASN A 55 -5.55 -1.19 17.28
N PRO A 56 -5.43 -2.49 17.58
CA PRO A 56 -5.58 -3.55 16.57
C PRO A 56 -6.99 -3.65 15.96
N ASN A 57 -8.00 -3.05 16.60
CA ASN A 57 -9.38 -3.00 16.12
C ASN A 57 -9.71 -1.69 15.39
N MET A 58 -8.73 -0.82 15.14
CA MET A 58 -8.94 0.40 14.38
C MET A 58 -9.35 0.05 12.94
N GLU A 59 -10.37 0.73 12.43
CA GLU A 59 -10.83 0.54 11.06
C GLU A 59 -9.82 1.17 10.09
N HIS A 60 -9.54 0.45 9.02
CA HIS A 60 -8.61 0.84 7.96
C HIS A 60 -9.37 1.51 6.81
N ASP A 61 -10.02 2.63 7.10
CA ASP A 61 -10.73 3.46 6.11
C ASP A 61 -9.97 4.77 5.87
N ASP A 62 -8.77 4.63 5.29
CA ASP A 62 -7.93 5.78 4.93
C ASP A 62 -8.31 6.34 3.55
N PRO A 63 -8.43 7.67 3.41
CA PRO A 63 -8.74 8.30 2.11
C PRO A 63 -7.66 8.05 1.05
N ASN A 64 -6.45 7.65 1.46
CA ASN A 64 -5.29 7.41 0.60
C ASN A 64 -5.03 5.91 0.40
N GLY A 65 -6.02 5.06 0.66
CA GLY A 65 -5.85 3.63 0.58
C GLY A 65 -7.11 2.83 0.30
N ILE A 66 -6.91 1.52 0.19
CA ILE A 66 -7.98 0.55 -0.06
C ILE A 66 -7.61 -0.80 0.54
N ARG A 67 -8.59 -1.42 1.19
CA ARG A 67 -8.52 -2.79 1.71
C ARG A 67 -9.24 -3.74 0.76
N LEU A 68 -8.63 -4.87 0.45
CA LEU A 68 -9.14 -5.87 -0.48
C LEU A 68 -9.12 -7.25 0.16
N ALA A 69 -10.32 -7.83 0.31
CA ALA A 69 -10.49 -9.24 0.64
C ALA A 69 -9.80 -10.16 -0.40
N PRO A 70 -9.54 -11.43 -0.05
CA PRO A 70 -8.93 -12.39 -0.96
C PRO A 70 -9.65 -12.48 -2.30
N LYS A 71 -8.88 -12.57 -3.39
CA LYS A 71 -9.37 -12.66 -4.78
C LYS A 71 -10.20 -11.45 -5.26
N LYS A 72 -10.23 -10.34 -4.52
CA LYS A 72 -10.93 -9.12 -4.93
C LYS A 72 -10.02 -8.14 -5.66
N THR A 73 -10.67 -7.20 -6.33
CA THR A 73 -10.05 -6.10 -7.08
C THR A 73 -10.61 -4.78 -6.61
N GLY A 74 -9.84 -3.71 -6.76
CA GLY A 74 -10.28 -2.34 -6.54
C GLY A 74 -9.41 -1.35 -7.30
N GLU A 75 -9.76 -0.08 -7.23
CA GLU A 75 -9.00 0.97 -7.89
C GLU A 75 -8.85 2.19 -6.98
N ILE A 76 -7.73 2.89 -7.13
CA ILE A 76 -7.50 4.20 -6.52
C ILE A 76 -6.85 5.12 -7.55
N VAL A 77 -7.34 6.35 -7.66
CA VAL A 77 -6.80 7.37 -8.56
C VAL A 77 -6.04 8.38 -7.74
N TRP A 78 -4.78 8.62 -8.09
CA TRP A 78 -3.90 9.53 -7.37
C TRP A 78 -3.16 10.47 -8.30
N LYS A 79 -3.06 11.74 -7.92
CA LYS A 79 -2.26 12.74 -8.63
C LYS A 79 -1.00 13.09 -7.84
N PHE A 80 0.17 12.80 -8.40
CA PHE A 80 1.45 13.02 -7.74
C PHE A 80 1.90 14.48 -7.87
N THR A 81 1.46 15.34 -6.96
CA THR A 81 1.74 16.79 -7.01
C THR A 81 3.11 17.17 -6.44
N LYS A 82 3.78 16.26 -5.72
CA LYS A 82 5.08 16.48 -5.06
C LYS A 82 6.11 15.49 -5.61
N SER A 83 7.32 15.96 -5.94
CA SER A 83 8.46 15.10 -6.25
C SER A 83 9.01 14.43 -5.00
N GLY A 84 9.71 13.31 -5.16
CA GLY A 84 10.31 12.55 -4.06
C GLY A 84 9.93 11.06 -4.10
N THR A 85 10.27 10.35 -3.03
CA THR A 85 9.95 8.93 -2.87
C THR A 85 8.77 8.78 -1.92
N PHE A 86 7.73 8.13 -2.42
CA PHE A 86 6.57 7.69 -1.66
C PHE A 86 6.58 6.16 -1.55
N GLU A 87 5.73 5.66 -0.67
CA GLU A 87 5.65 4.25 -0.34
C GLU A 87 4.19 3.81 -0.33
N TYR A 88 3.90 2.67 -0.96
CA TYR A 88 2.67 1.95 -0.71
C TYR A 88 2.92 0.74 0.17
N SER A 89 2.07 0.59 1.18
CA SER A 89 2.27 -0.36 2.27
C SER A 89 0.98 -1.05 2.65
N CYS A 90 1.09 -2.32 3.08
CA CYS A 90 0.01 -2.99 3.78
C CYS A 90 0.25 -2.84 5.27
N LEU A 91 -0.67 -2.17 5.99
CA LEU A 91 -0.51 -1.87 7.41
C LEU A 91 -1.29 -2.82 8.31
N ILE A 92 -1.88 -3.86 7.74
CA ILE A 92 -2.42 -5.00 8.48
C ILE A 92 -1.29 -5.57 9.37
N PRO A 93 -1.54 -5.78 10.68
CA PRO A 93 -0.50 -6.21 11.61
C PRO A 93 0.33 -7.39 11.08
N GLY A 94 1.65 -7.20 10.98
CA GLY A 94 2.61 -8.21 10.54
C GLY A 94 2.87 -8.25 9.03
N HIS A 95 1.99 -7.70 8.18
CA HIS A 95 2.16 -7.76 6.72
C HIS A 95 3.33 -6.89 6.25
N ARG A 96 3.44 -5.66 6.78
CA ARG A 96 4.58 -4.76 6.52
C ARG A 96 5.89 -5.39 6.98
N GLU A 97 5.94 -5.90 8.21
CA GLU A 97 7.13 -6.54 8.78
C GLU A 97 7.57 -7.78 7.97
N ALA A 98 6.63 -8.47 7.34
CA ALA A 98 6.90 -9.57 6.42
C ALA A 98 7.39 -9.11 5.02
N GLY A 99 7.56 -7.80 4.81
CA GLY A 99 8.15 -7.21 3.61
C GLY A 99 7.15 -6.60 2.62
N MET A 100 5.88 -6.44 3.00
CA MET A 100 4.83 -5.93 2.10
C MET A 100 4.91 -4.42 1.92
N ILE A 101 5.89 -4.00 1.14
CA ILE A 101 6.24 -2.61 0.87
C ILE A 101 6.54 -2.47 -0.61
N GLY A 102 6.09 -1.39 -1.22
CA GLY A 102 6.64 -0.95 -2.50
C GLY A 102 6.75 0.56 -2.57
N THR A 103 7.43 1.03 -3.62
CA THR A 103 7.89 2.42 -3.72
C THR A 103 7.36 3.10 -4.98
N VAL A 104 7.07 4.39 -4.87
CA VAL A 104 6.80 5.27 -6.00
C VAL A 104 7.86 6.36 -6.02
N VAL A 105 8.65 6.43 -7.08
CA VAL A 105 9.62 7.51 -7.28
C VAL A 105 9.00 8.54 -8.22
N VAL A 106 8.75 9.73 -7.70
CA VAL A 106 8.20 10.86 -8.46
C VAL A 106 9.35 11.76 -8.90
N LYS A 107 9.61 11.81 -10.21
CA LYS A 107 10.62 12.67 -10.83
C LYS A 107 9.98 13.99 -11.27
#